data_AF-A0A8S3RHS6-F1
#
_entry.id   AF-A0A8S3RHS6-F1
#
_cell.length_a   1.000
_cell.length_b   1.000
_cell.length_c   1.000
_cell.angle_alpha   90.00
_cell.angle_beta   90.00
_cell.angle_gamma   90.00
#
_symmetry.space_group_name_H-M   'P 1'
#
loop_
_entity.id
_entity.type
_entity.pdbx_description
1 polymer ?
#
loop_
_entity_poly.entity_id
_entity_poly.type
_entity_poly.pdbx_seq_one_letter_code
_entity_poly.pdbx_strand_id
1 'polypeptide(L)'
;MPESLPQYLAQKHWRTPIFYILPKIHKPGNPGRPIISQIESPTSKLSKVVDIYLKPFIPNIPSYLKDTRFLQKLKALNKVPPQSILVTADVTSLYTNIPHREGILAAKEMLEKRENEKPPTWILLRFIHFILTENGFRFDDKYYMQKMGTSMGTIMAPEYAIIFMDKIEREFLKHNTKNH
;
A
#
# COMPACT_ATOMS: atom_id res chain seq x y z
N MET A 1 -6.75 -21.50 3.19
CA MET A 1 -5.38 -21.54 2.63
C MET A 1 -5.01 -23.00 2.39
N PRO A 2 -4.09 -23.34 1.46
CA PRO A 2 -3.65 -24.73 1.27
C PRO A 2 -3.08 -25.31 2.57
N GLU A 3 -2.96 -26.64 2.64
CA GLU A 3 -2.69 -27.42 3.85
C GLU A 3 -1.42 -27.05 4.65
N SER A 4 -0.49 -26.25 4.10
CA SER A 4 0.50 -25.52 4.91
C SER A 4 1.08 -24.29 4.16
N LEU A 5 1.42 -23.22 4.90
CA LEU A 5 2.07 -22.02 4.34
C LEU A 5 3.36 -22.34 3.56
N PRO A 6 4.27 -23.23 4.03
CA PRO A 6 5.47 -23.60 3.28
C PRO A 6 5.17 -24.21 1.91
N GLN A 7 4.20 -25.14 1.82
CA GLN A 7 3.79 -25.73 0.54
C GLN A 7 3.20 -24.69 -0.40
N TYR A 8 2.42 -23.74 0.13
CA TYR A 8 1.90 -22.65 -0.69
C TYR A 8 3.04 -21.79 -1.27
N LEU A 9 4.03 -21.43 -0.44
CA LEU A 9 5.16 -20.59 -0.85
C LEU A 9 6.14 -21.29 -1.79
N ALA A 10 6.20 -22.63 -1.78
CA ALA A 10 6.98 -23.42 -2.73
C ALA A 10 6.41 -23.25 -4.17
N GLN A 11 6.92 -22.26 -4.90
CA GLN A 11 6.64 -22.06 -6.31
C GLN A 11 7.76 -22.70 -7.14
N LYS A 12 7.39 -23.57 -8.09
CA LYS A 12 8.35 -24.29 -8.94
C LYS A 12 8.83 -23.50 -10.16
N HIS A 13 8.04 -22.52 -10.61
CA HIS A 13 8.32 -21.71 -11.79
C HIS A 13 7.99 -20.25 -11.51
N TRP A 14 8.93 -19.36 -11.80
CA TRP A 14 8.76 -17.92 -11.62
C TRP A 14 8.90 -17.20 -12.94
N ARG A 15 8.15 -16.12 -13.08
CA ARG A 15 8.30 -15.18 -14.19
C ARG A 15 9.08 -13.96 -13.72
N THR A 16 10.00 -13.48 -14.55
CA THR A 16 10.63 -12.18 -14.33
C THR A 16 9.58 -11.07 -14.46
N PRO A 17 9.40 -10.21 -13.44
CA PRO A 17 8.48 -9.08 -13.53
C PRO A 17 8.84 -8.15 -14.69
N ILE A 18 7.83 -7.59 -15.36
CA ILE A 18 8.01 -6.71 -16.52
C ILE A 18 7.46 -5.33 -16.20
N PHE A 19 8.27 -4.31 -16.43
CA PHE A 19 7.84 -2.92 -16.37
C PHE A 19 7.19 -2.49 -17.69
N TYR A 20 6.08 -1.77 -17.59
CA TYR A 20 5.41 -1.13 -18.72
C TYR A 20 4.69 0.15 -18.26
N ILE A 21 4.34 1.00 -19.23
CA ILE A 21 3.68 2.28 -18.96
C ILE A 21 2.28 2.27 -19.57
N LEU A 22 1.28 2.59 -18.75
CA LEU A 22 -0.09 2.83 -19.21
C LEU A 22 -0.33 4.33 -19.40
N PRO A 23 -0.70 4.82 -20.60
CA PRO A 23 -0.95 6.24 -20.82
C PRO A 23 -2.22 6.70 -20.10
N LYS A 24 -2.15 7.82 -19.38
CA LYS A 24 -3.33 8.48 -18.80
C LYS A 24 -4.00 9.35 -19.86
N ILE A 25 -4.81 8.73 -20.73
CA ILE A 25 -5.47 9.37 -21.88
C ILE A 25 -6.42 10.54 -21.52
N HIS A 26 -6.78 10.67 -20.24
CA HIS A 26 -7.66 11.71 -19.72
C HIS A 26 -6.89 12.95 -19.19
N LYS A 27 -5.56 12.99 -19.32
CA LYS A 27 -4.73 14.10 -18.84
C LYS A 27 -3.97 14.74 -20.01
N PRO A 28 -3.83 16.08 -20.06
CA PRO A 28 -3.01 16.75 -21.07
C PRO A 28 -1.60 16.15 -21.12
N GLY A 29 -1.10 15.89 -22.33
CA GLY A 29 0.21 15.25 -22.54
C GLY A 29 0.26 13.75 -22.25
N ASN A 30 -0.86 13.10 -21.92
CA ASN A 30 -1.00 11.66 -21.69
C ASN A 30 0.11 11.05 -20.80
N PRO A 31 0.39 11.61 -19.61
CA PRO A 31 1.45 11.14 -18.74
C PRO A 31 1.33 9.64 -18.45
N GLY A 32 2.47 8.96 -18.43
CA GLY A 32 2.56 7.53 -18.16
C GLY A 32 2.22 7.15 -16.72
N ARG A 33 1.60 5.98 -16.55
CA ARG A 33 1.49 5.28 -15.27
C ARG A 33 2.44 4.07 -15.30
N PRO A 34 3.58 4.11 -14.58
CA PRO A 34 4.47 2.96 -14.53
C PRO A 34 3.82 1.83 -13.74
N ILE A 35 3.86 0.61 -14.29
CA ILE A 35 3.37 -0.62 -13.66
C ILE A 35 4.44 -1.69 -13.81
N ILE A 36 4.64 -2.49 -12.76
CA ILE A 36 5.45 -3.70 -12.80
C ILE A 36 4.50 -4.89 -12.67
N SER A 37 4.41 -5.71 -13.72
CA SER A 37 3.63 -6.95 -13.68
C SER A 37 4.32 -7.95 -12.75
N GLN A 38 3.76 -8.12 -11.55
CA GLN A 38 4.21 -9.10 -10.57
C GLN A 38 3.52 -10.46 -10.72
N ILE A 39 2.88 -10.73 -11.86
CA ILE A 39 2.19 -12.01 -12.09
C ILE A 39 3.23 -13.13 -12.07
N GLU A 40 3.03 -14.09 -11.16
CA GLU A 40 3.91 -15.25 -10.96
C GLU A 40 5.36 -14.88 -10.66
N SER A 41 5.59 -13.68 -10.12
CA SER A 41 6.91 -13.25 -9.68
C SER A 41 7.37 -14.01 -8.43
N PRO A 42 8.68 -14.03 -8.13
CA PRO A 42 9.21 -14.65 -6.90
C PRO A 42 8.55 -14.13 -5.61
N THR A 43 8.12 -12.87 -5.60
CA THR A 43 7.50 -12.21 -4.44
C THR A 43 5.97 -12.25 -4.44
N SER A 44 5.34 -12.67 -5.54
CA SER A 44 3.88 -12.61 -5.74
C SER A 44 3.09 -13.37 -4.65
N LYS A 45 3.50 -14.60 -4.32
CA LYS A 45 2.84 -15.40 -3.28
C LYS A 45 3.04 -14.81 -1.88
N LEU A 46 4.24 -14.31 -1.58
CA LEU A 46 4.51 -13.62 -0.31
C LEU A 46 3.62 -12.38 -0.20
N SER A 47 3.53 -11.61 -1.27
CA SER A 47 2.68 -10.43 -1.34
C SER A 47 1.22 -10.78 -1.13
N LYS A 48 0.74 -11.92 -1.64
CA LYS A 48 -0.62 -12.38 -1.40
C LYS A 48 -0.84 -12.82 0.05
N VAL A 49 0.14 -13.46 0.68
CA VAL A 49 0.07 -13.79 2.10
C VAL A 49 -0.04 -12.52 2.94
N VAL A 50 0.84 -11.54 2.71
CA VAL A 50 0.80 -10.27 3.45
C VAL A 50 -0.52 -9.53 3.26
N ASP A 51 -1.05 -9.47 2.02
CA ASP A 51 -2.35 -8.86 1.73
C ASP A 51 -3.46 -9.43 2.64
N ILE A 52 -3.54 -10.76 2.78
CA ILE A 52 -4.53 -11.43 3.64
C ILE A 52 -4.48 -10.91 5.09
N TYR A 53 -3.29 -10.60 5.61
CA TYR A 53 -3.13 -10.13 6.99
C TYR A 53 -3.28 -8.62 7.15
N LEU A 54 -3.01 -7.81 6.12
CA LEU A 54 -3.18 -6.35 6.20
C LEU A 54 -4.62 -5.92 5.94
N LYS A 55 -5.31 -6.60 5.02
CA LYS A 55 -6.64 -6.25 4.54
C LYS A 55 -7.72 -6.11 5.62
N PRO A 56 -7.78 -6.94 6.68
CA PRO A 56 -8.78 -6.80 7.74
C PRO A 56 -8.71 -5.47 8.50
N PHE A 57 -7.58 -4.77 8.48
CA PHE A 57 -7.43 -3.48 9.16
C PHE A 57 -8.00 -2.32 8.38
N ILE A 58 -8.05 -2.42 7.05
CA ILE A 58 -8.41 -1.29 6.16
C ILE A 58 -9.80 -0.72 6.47
N PRO A 59 -10.86 -1.53 6.67
CA PRO A 59 -12.19 -0.99 6.97
C PRO A 59 -12.27 -0.24 8.31
N ASN A 60 -11.33 -0.46 9.22
CA ASN A 60 -11.32 0.14 10.56
C ASN A 60 -10.55 1.47 10.60
N ILE A 61 -9.90 1.87 9.49
CA ILE A 61 -9.22 3.16 9.38
C ILE A 61 -10.29 4.26 9.23
N PRO A 62 -10.35 5.28 10.11
CA PRO A 62 -11.44 6.27 10.12
C PRO A 62 -11.63 7.03 8.80
N SER A 63 -10.52 7.34 8.13
CA SER A 63 -10.49 8.05 6.85
C SER A 63 -10.68 7.14 5.64
N TYR A 64 -10.76 5.82 5.82
CA TYR A 64 -11.08 4.91 4.74
C TYR A 64 -12.54 5.07 4.33
N LEU A 65 -12.74 5.46 3.08
CA LEU A 65 -14.07 5.61 2.48
C LEU A 65 -14.25 4.55 1.40
N LYS A 66 -15.18 3.63 1.65
CA LYS A 66 -15.65 2.71 0.63
C LYS A 66 -16.70 3.41 -0.24
N ASP A 67 -16.42 3.55 -1.54
CA ASP A 67 -17.39 3.95 -2.56
C ASP A 67 -18.00 5.37 -2.36
N THR A 68 -19.25 5.59 -2.74
CA THR A 68 -20.01 6.87 -2.72
C THR A 68 -20.23 7.49 -1.33
N ARG A 69 -19.73 6.86 -0.25
CA ARG A 69 -19.89 7.34 1.14
C ARG A 69 -19.32 8.74 1.36
N PHE A 70 -18.37 9.18 0.55
CA PHE A 70 -17.87 10.54 0.60
C PHE A 70 -18.96 11.59 0.32
N LEU A 71 -19.77 11.38 -0.73
CA LEU A 71 -20.87 12.29 -1.06
C LEU A 71 -21.95 12.31 0.03
N GLN A 72 -22.19 11.16 0.67
CA GLN A 72 -23.11 11.08 1.80
C GLN A 72 -22.58 11.88 3.01
N LYS A 73 -21.28 11.77 3.33
CA LYS A 73 -20.65 12.59 4.37
C LYS A 73 -20.75 14.08 4.05
N LEU A 74 -20.48 14.48 2.80
CA LEU A 74 -20.62 15.88 2.38
C LEU A 74 -22.05 16.39 2.49
N LYS A 75 -23.06 15.60 2.08
CA LYS A 75 -24.48 15.98 2.22
C LYS A 75 -24.94 16.05 3.68
N ALA A 76 -24.32 15.26 4.56
CA ALA A 76 -24.58 15.27 5.98
C ALA A 76 -23.85 16.41 6.72
N LEU A 77 -22.90 17.11 6.08
CA LEU A 77 -22.39 18.36 6.62
C LEU A 77 -23.55 19.37 6.60
N ASN A 78 -24.00 19.76 7.80
CA ASN A 78 -24.97 20.84 7.98
C ASN A 78 -24.34 22.19 7.55
N LYS A 79 -24.94 23.32 7.96
CA LYS A 79 -24.36 24.66 7.73
C LYS A 79 -22.89 24.70 8.15
N VAL A 80 -22.02 24.77 7.16
CA VAL A 80 -20.60 25.07 7.35
C VAL A 80 -20.50 26.50 7.91
N PRO A 81 -19.71 26.75 8.97
CA PRO A 81 -19.59 28.07 9.56
C PRO A 81 -19.22 29.14 8.51
N PRO A 82 -19.77 30.36 8.62
CA PRO A 82 -19.30 31.48 7.81
C PRO A 82 -17.78 31.61 7.89
N GLN A 83 -17.13 32.00 6.79
CA GLN A 83 -15.66 32.13 6.67
C GLN A 83 -14.85 30.82 6.68
N SER A 84 -15.49 29.66 6.54
CA SER A 84 -14.75 28.40 6.35
C SER A 84 -14.02 28.36 5.01
N ILE A 85 -12.83 27.76 5.00
CA ILE A 85 -12.01 27.57 3.80
C ILE A 85 -11.96 26.08 3.48
N LEU A 86 -12.21 25.72 2.22
CA LEU A 86 -12.01 24.36 1.72
C LEU A 86 -10.56 24.18 1.30
N VAL A 87 -9.87 23.23 1.93
CA VAL A 87 -8.47 22.89 1.61
C VAL A 87 -8.42 21.51 0.99
N THR A 88 -7.60 21.35 -0.06
CA THR A 88 -7.28 20.05 -0.66
C THR A 88 -5.77 19.87 -0.71
N ALA A 89 -5.31 18.67 -0.42
CA ALA A 89 -3.90 18.28 -0.50
C ALA A 89 -3.81 16.96 -1.27
N ASP A 90 -2.80 16.84 -2.15
CA ASP A 90 -2.57 15.64 -2.96
C ASP A 90 -1.18 15.06 -2.68
N VAL A 91 -1.12 13.73 -2.60
CA VAL A 91 0.16 13.02 -2.38
C VAL A 91 0.72 12.59 -3.72
N THR A 92 1.84 13.19 -4.11
CA THR A 92 2.49 12.88 -5.38
C THR A 92 3.21 11.53 -5.31
N SER A 93 2.88 10.64 -6.25
CA SER A 93 3.59 9.37 -6.46
C SER A 93 3.74 8.51 -5.20
N LEU A 94 2.68 8.43 -4.39
CA LEU A 94 2.66 7.75 -3.08
C LEU A 94 3.43 6.42 -3.08
N TYR A 95 3.03 5.47 -3.93
CA TYR A 95 3.57 4.11 -3.95
C TYR A 95 5.09 4.09 -4.11
N THR A 96 5.65 4.91 -5.00
CA THR A 96 7.09 4.92 -5.28
C THR A 96 7.90 5.69 -4.24
N ASN A 97 7.24 6.44 -3.36
CA ASN A 97 7.87 7.34 -2.40
C ASN A 97 7.74 6.89 -0.94
N ILE A 98 7.09 5.77 -0.64
CA ILE A 98 7.01 5.25 0.73
C ILE A 98 8.42 4.82 1.19
N PRO A 99 9.00 5.45 2.23
CA PRO A 99 10.25 4.98 2.79
C PRO A 99 10.05 3.58 3.40
N HIS A 100 10.93 2.63 3.07
CA HIS A 100 10.74 1.23 3.46
C HIS A 100 10.64 1.05 4.98
N ARG A 101 11.51 1.72 5.74
CA ARG A 101 11.54 1.62 7.21
C ARG A 101 10.23 2.11 7.81
N GLU A 102 9.77 3.29 7.42
CA GLU A 102 8.60 3.96 7.95
C GLU A 102 7.32 3.19 7.59
N GLY A 103 7.20 2.70 6.36
CA GLY A 103 6.07 1.86 5.97
C GLY A 103 6.07 0.48 6.62
N ILE A 104 7.23 -0.15 6.83
CA ILE A 104 7.33 -1.40 7.62
C ILE A 104 6.91 -1.16 9.08
N LEU A 105 7.31 -0.04 9.68
CA LEU A 105 6.88 0.33 11.03
C LEU A 105 5.36 0.56 11.11
N ALA A 106 4.77 1.21 10.10
CA ALA A 106 3.31 1.37 10.03
C ALA A 106 2.60 0.02 9.92
N ALA A 107 3.10 -0.89 9.09
CA ALA A 107 2.56 -2.25 8.97
C ALA A 107 2.71 -3.05 10.28
N LYS A 108 3.85 -2.91 10.98
CA LYS A 108 4.08 -3.52 12.30
C LYS A 108 3.01 -3.09 13.30
N GLU A 109 2.75 -1.79 13.43
CA GLU A 109 1.73 -1.25 14.36
C GLU A 109 0.33 -1.85 14.12
N MET A 110 -0.01 -2.18 12.88
CA MET A 110 -1.29 -2.83 12.57
C MET A 110 -1.24 -4.33 12.86
N LEU A 111 -0.19 -5.02 12.41
CA LEU A 111 -0.06 -6.47 12.57
C LEU A 111 0.06 -6.93 14.03
N GLU A 112 0.55 -6.08 14.93
CA GLU A 112 0.60 -6.32 16.38
C GLU A 112 -0.78 -6.19 17.06
N LYS A 113 -1.80 -5.67 16.36
CA LYS A 113 -3.19 -5.61 16.87
C LYS A 113 -4.00 -6.86 16.57
N ARG A 114 -3.42 -7.87 15.92
CA ARG A 114 -4.13 -9.12 15.61
C ARG A 114 -4.39 -9.89 16.90
N GLU A 115 -5.62 -10.36 17.06
CA GLU A 115 -5.97 -11.28 18.15
C GLU A 115 -5.20 -12.62 18.04
N ASN A 116 -4.95 -13.07 16.81
CA ASN A 116 -4.18 -14.27 16.52
C ASN A 116 -2.86 -13.93 15.83
N GLU A 117 -1.76 -14.06 16.58
CA GLU A 117 -0.40 -13.86 16.09
C GLU A 117 0.17 -15.07 15.32
N LYS A 118 -0.67 -15.85 14.63
CA LYS A 118 -0.22 -16.94 13.73
C LYS A 118 -0.40 -16.52 12.26
N PRO A 119 0.70 -16.40 11.47
CA PRO A 119 2.10 -16.50 11.88
C PRO A 119 2.54 -15.28 12.71
N PRO A 120 3.64 -15.39 13.46
CA PRO A 120 4.20 -14.28 14.24
C PRO A 120 4.42 -13.03 13.39
N THR A 121 4.20 -11.86 13.97
CA THR A 121 4.29 -10.58 13.25
C THR A 121 5.65 -10.40 12.58
N TRP A 122 6.75 -10.82 13.21
CA TRP A 122 8.09 -10.71 12.62
C TRP A 122 8.24 -11.49 11.30
N ILE A 123 7.50 -12.60 11.10
CA ILE A 123 7.52 -13.34 9.83
C ILE A 123 6.89 -12.49 8.72
N LEU A 124 5.74 -11.88 8.99
CA LEU A 124 5.05 -11.00 8.05
C LEU A 124 5.90 -9.77 7.73
N LEU A 125 6.60 -9.20 8.72
CA LEU A 125 7.52 -8.09 8.49
C LEU A 125 8.71 -8.49 7.62
N ARG A 126 9.25 -9.70 7.80
CA ARG A 126 10.29 -10.23 6.90
C ARG A 126 9.77 -10.40 5.48
N PHE A 127 8.54 -10.87 5.30
CA PHE A 127 7.93 -10.95 3.98
C PHE A 127 7.76 -9.58 3.34
N ILE A 128 7.24 -8.59 4.08
CA ILE A 128 7.12 -7.20 3.61
C ILE A 128 8.49 -6.67 3.20
N HIS A 129 9.50 -6.80 4.06
CA HIS A 129 10.85 -6.34 3.76
C HIS A 129 11.39 -6.97 2.47
N PHE A 130 11.28 -8.29 2.33
CA PHE A 130 11.72 -9.02 1.14
C PHE A 130 10.97 -8.58 -0.13
N ILE A 131 9.64 -8.38 -0.05
CA ILE A 131 8.84 -7.89 -1.19
C ILE A 131 9.30 -6.49 -1.63
N LEU A 132 9.72 -5.65 -0.68
CA LEU A 132 10.15 -4.28 -0.94
C LEU A 132 11.59 -4.19 -1.46
N THR A 133 12.50 -5.04 -0.96
CA THR A 133 13.93 -4.99 -1.33
C THR A 133 14.30 -5.88 -2.50
N GLU A 134 13.61 -7.01 -2.68
CA GLU A 134 13.82 -7.96 -3.79
C GLU A 134 12.82 -7.74 -4.93
N ASN A 135 12.51 -6.47 -5.18
CA ASN A 135 11.60 -6.06 -6.23
C ASN A 135 12.35 -5.80 -7.54
N GLY A 136 12.84 -6.89 -8.14
CA GLY A 136 13.53 -6.87 -9.42
C GLY A 136 12.55 -6.95 -10.60
N PHE A 137 12.81 -6.20 -11.66
CA PHE A 137 12.01 -6.22 -12.89
C PHE A 137 12.85 -5.97 -14.14
N ARG A 138 12.32 -6.38 -15.30
CA ARG A 138 12.93 -6.14 -16.61
C ARG A 138 12.23 -4.99 -17.32
N PHE A 139 13.03 -4.12 -17.93
CA PHE A 139 12.60 -3.06 -18.85
C PHE A 139 13.65 -2.92 -19.96
N ASP A 140 13.23 -2.87 -21.22
CA ASP A 140 14.14 -2.67 -22.36
C ASP A 140 15.35 -3.64 -22.32
N ASP A 141 15.05 -4.92 -22.10
CA ASP A 141 16.03 -6.02 -21.93
C ASP A 141 17.09 -5.83 -20.83
N LYS A 142 16.91 -4.84 -19.96
CA LYS A 142 17.75 -4.58 -18.79
C LYS A 142 17.00 -4.91 -17.51
N TYR A 143 17.77 -5.30 -16.50
CA TYR A 143 17.26 -5.65 -15.19
C TYR A 143 17.47 -4.48 -14.22
N TYR A 144 16.44 -4.18 -13.45
CA TYR A 144 16.41 -3.10 -12.48
C TYR A 144 15.90 -3.61 -11.15
N MET A 145 16.36 -2.98 -10.06
CA MET A 145 15.90 -3.25 -8.71
C MET A 145 15.29 -1.97 -8.14
N GLN A 146 14.04 -2.03 -7.69
CA GLN A 146 13.42 -0.88 -7.03
C GLN A 146 14.07 -0.65 -5.66
N LYS A 147 14.55 0.57 -5.40
CA LYS A 147 15.27 0.90 -4.15
C LYS A 147 14.42 1.62 -3.11
N MET A 148 13.26 2.15 -3.50
CA MET A 148 12.37 2.91 -2.62
C MET A 148 10.92 2.69 -3.02
N GLY A 149 10.01 2.79 -2.05
CA GLY A 149 8.58 2.58 -2.27
C GLY A 149 8.25 1.12 -2.54
N THR A 150 7.04 0.91 -3.04
CA THR A 150 6.51 -0.37 -3.49
C THR A 150 6.10 -0.24 -4.96
N SER A 151 6.23 -1.32 -5.74
CA SER A 151 5.83 -1.28 -7.14
C SER A 151 4.32 -1.26 -7.27
N MET A 152 3.81 -0.41 -8.16
CA MET A 152 2.44 -0.54 -8.64
C MET A 152 2.31 -1.86 -9.40
N GLY A 153 1.50 -2.78 -8.88
CA GLY A 153 1.36 -4.16 -9.37
C GLY A 153 1.68 -5.22 -8.31
N THR A 154 2.31 -4.86 -7.21
CA THR A 154 2.43 -5.71 -6.01
C THR A 154 1.07 -5.88 -5.34
N ILE A 155 0.70 -7.11 -4.98
CA ILE A 155 -0.63 -7.44 -4.44
C ILE A 155 -0.91 -6.71 -3.12
N MET A 156 0.07 -6.62 -2.21
CA MET A 156 -0.08 -5.99 -0.89
C MET A 156 0.05 -4.45 -0.93
N ALA A 157 0.42 -3.88 -2.08
CA ALA A 157 0.78 -2.47 -2.16
C ALA A 157 -0.38 -1.52 -1.80
N PRO A 158 -1.64 -1.76 -2.20
CA PRO A 158 -2.75 -0.88 -1.83
C PRO A 158 -2.97 -0.80 -0.33
N GLU A 159 -3.09 -1.94 0.33
CA GLU A 159 -3.29 -2.06 1.78
C GLU A 159 -2.11 -1.44 2.54
N TYR A 160 -0.88 -1.71 2.09
CA TYR A 160 0.34 -1.14 2.66
C TYR A 160 0.39 0.40 2.54
N ALA A 161 0.02 0.95 1.39
CA ALA A 161 -0.01 2.38 1.16
C ALA A 161 -1.08 3.07 2.02
N ILE A 162 -2.25 2.45 2.18
CA ILE A 162 -3.31 2.97 3.06
C ILE A 162 -2.86 2.98 4.52
N ILE A 163 -2.23 1.90 5.00
CA ILE A 163 -1.72 1.81 6.37
C ILE A 163 -0.63 2.86 6.64
N PHE A 164 0.26 3.08 5.68
CA PHE A 164 1.28 4.14 5.79
C PHE A 164 0.63 5.53 5.89
N MET A 165 -0.38 5.81 5.06
CA MET A 165 -1.10 7.08 5.09
C MET A 165 -1.91 7.29 6.37
N ASP A 166 -2.53 6.25 6.92
CA ASP A 166 -3.19 6.30 8.23
C ASP A 166 -2.21 6.74 9.33
N LYS A 167 -0.98 6.19 9.32
CA LYS A 167 0.04 6.61 10.28
C LYS A 167 0.41 8.09 10.14
N ILE A 168 0.68 8.55 8.91
CA ILE A 168 0.99 9.96 8.64
C ILE A 168 -0.16 10.87 9.10
N GLU A 169 -1.40 10.51 8.77
CA GLU A 169 -2.58 11.29 9.14
C GLU A 169 -2.74 11.38 10.66
N ARG A 170 -2.60 10.26 11.38
CA ARG A 170 -2.66 10.24 12.85
C ARG A 170 -1.55 11.10 13.47
N GLU A 171 -0.34 11.03 12.94
CA GLU A 171 0.78 11.84 13.43
C GLU A 171 0.55 13.33 13.17
N PHE A 172 0.08 13.69 11.98
CA PHE A 172 -0.27 15.07 11.64
C PHE A 172 -1.36 15.64 12.55
N LEU A 173 -2.45 14.90 12.77
CA LEU A 173 -3.56 15.35 13.61
C LEU A 173 -3.16 15.50 15.09
N LYS A 174 -2.31 14.61 15.63
CA LYS A 174 -1.80 14.70 17.02
C LYS A 174 -0.94 15.94 17.27
N HIS A 175 -0.17 16.38 16.29
CA HIS A 175 0.67 17.58 16.44
C HIS A 175 -0.16 18.87 16.44
N ASN A 176 -1.33 18.86 15.80
CA ASN A 176 -2.20 20.03 15.73
C ASN A 176 -3.16 20.15 16.93
N THR A 177 -3.46 19.08 17.66
CA THR A 177 -4.32 19.12 18.86
C THR A 177 -3.58 19.49 20.15
N LYS A 178 -2.25 19.55 20.16
CA LYS A 178 -1.46 19.95 21.34
C LYS A 178 -1.19 21.46 21.45
N ASN A 179 -1.62 22.25 20.45
CA ASN A 179 -1.37 23.70 20.38
C ASN A 179 -2.64 24.55 20.58
N HIS A 180 -3.67 23.97 21.18
CA HIS A 180 -4.87 24.65 21.68
C HIS A 180 -5.13 24.19 23.11
#